data_AF-A0A8H4SKL3-F1
#
_entry.id   AF-A0A8H4SKL3-F1
#
_cell.length_a   1.000
_cell.length_b   1.000
_cell.length_c   1.000
_cell.angle_alpha   90.00
_cell.angle_beta   90.00
_cell.angle_gamma   90.00
#
_symmetry.space_group_name_H-M   'P 1'
#
loop_
_entity.id
_entity.type
_entity.pdbx_description
1 polymer ?
#
loop_
_entity_poly.entity_id
_entity_poly.type
_entity_poly.pdbx_seq_one_letter_code
_entity_poly.pdbx_strand_id
1 'polypeptide(L)' 'MAGVQGSCNPIFKFVCDLLKHNLAEGKEVGASFSANTDGQNVVDIWGDHADTNRTRPWEKNNITGIRSSMKVVTYLT' A
#
# COMPACT_ATOMS: atom_id res chain seq x y z
N MET A 1 0.34 -5.08 -15.81
CA MET A 1 -0.22 -5.29 -14.45
C MET A 1 0.92 -5.66 -13.54
N ALA A 2 1.37 -4.74 -12.68
CA ALA A 2 2.39 -5.07 -11.69
C ALA A 2 1.68 -5.72 -10.50
N GLY A 3 2.01 -6.98 -10.21
CA GLY A 3 1.39 -7.74 -9.12
C GLY A 3 1.65 -7.11 -7.75
N VAL A 4 0.82 -7.46 -6.76
CA VAL A 4 1.03 -7.06 -5.37
C VAL A 4 2.26 -7.76 -4.80
N GLN A 5 3.14 -6.96 -4.21
CA GLN A 5 4.40 -7.36 -3.59
C GLN A 5 4.36 -7.08 -2.08
N GLY A 6 5.34 -7.63 -1.36
CA GLY A 6 5.50 -7.42 0.09
C GLY A 6 5.14 -8.65 0.93
N SER A 7 4.93 -8.44 2.23
CA SER A 7 4.62 -9.49 3.20
C SER A 7 3.22 -9.31 3.79
N CYS A 8 2.54 -10.44 3.99
CA CYS A 8 1.22 -10.48 4.58
C CYS A 8 1.12 -11.68 5.52
N ASN A 9 0.90 -11.43 6.80
CA ASN A 9 0.63 -12.49 7.75
C ASN A 9 -0.68 -13.22 7.34
N PRO A 10 -0.71 -14.56 7.31
CA PRO A 10 -1.87 -15.35 6.87
C PRO A 10 -3.19 -14.98 7.55
N ILE A 11 -3.16 -14.52 8.81
CA ILE A 11 -4.36 -14.08 9.55
C ILE A 11 -5.04 -12.89 8.87
N PHE A 12 -4.26 -12.01 8.22
CA PHE A 12 -4.74 -10.83 7.51
C PHE A 12 -4.90 -11.06 5.99
N LYS A 13 -4.84 -12.32 5.53
CA LYS A 13 -4.90 -12.67 4.11
C LYS A 13 -6.08 -12.03 3.37
N PHE A 14 -7.24 -11.94 4.02
CA PHE A 14 -8.42 -11.31 3.43
C PHE A 14 -8.16 -9.87 2.95
N VAL A 15 -7.47 -9.06 3.77
CA VAL A 15 -7.15 -7.66 3.43
C VAL A 15 -6.18 -7.60 2.24
N CYS A 16 -5.18 -8.49 2.24
CA CYS A 16 -4.19 -8.56 1.17
C CYS A 16 -4.81 -9.02 -0.16
N ASP A 17 -5.76 -9.95 -0.11
CA ASP A 17 -6.51 -10.40 -1.28
C ASP A 17 -7.48 -9.33 -1.79
N LEU A 18 -8.10 -8.56 -0.89
CA LEU A 18 -8.95 -7.43 -1.26
C LEU A 18 -8.16 -6.34 -2.00
N LEU A 19 -6.95 -6.00 -1.52
CA LEU A 19 -6.08 -5.06 -2.22
C LEU A 19 -5.71 -5.56 -3.61
N LYS A 20 -5.32 -6.84 -3.72
CA LYS A 20 -5.03 -7.49 -5.01
C LYS A 20 -6.21 -7.41 -5.97
N HIS A 21 -7.41 -7.71 -5.47
CA HIS A 21 -8.64 -7.68 -6.25
C HIS A 21 -8.95 -6.26 -6.76
N ASN A 22 -8.90 -5.25 -5.89
CA ASN A 22 -9.17 -3.87 -6.27
C ASN A 22 -8.18 -3.33 -7.32
N LEU A 23 -6.90 -3.69 -7.19
CA LEU A 23 -5.87 -3.34 -8.19
C LEU A 23 -6.10 -4.08 -9.52
N ALA A 24 -6.47 -5.37 -9.47
CA ALA A 24 -6.77 -6.15 -10.67
C ALA A 24 -8.01 -5.64 -11.41
N GLU A 25 -9.03 -5.15 -10.70
CA GLU A 25 -10.21 -4.51 -11.29
C GLU A 25 -9.95 -3.09 -11.81
N GLY A 26 -8.75 -2.54 -11.60
CA GLY A 26 -8.37 -1.21 -12.07
C GLY A 26 -9.07 -0.07 -11.33
N LYS A 27 -9.66 -0.35 -10.15
CA LYS A 27 -10.28 0.67 -9.28
C LYS A 27 -9.26 1.68 -8.77
N GLU A 28 -7.99 1.28 -8.69
CA GLU A 28 -6.87 2.10 -8.27
C GLU A 28 -5.78 2.12 -9.34
N VAL A 29 -4.95 3.17 -9.33
CA VAL A 29 -3.72 3.27 -10.16
C VAL A 29 -2.58 2.46 -9.54
N GLY A 30 -2.51 2.49 -8.21
CA GLY A 30 -1.53 1.82 -7.37
C GLY A 30 -1.75 2.22 -5.93
N ALA A 31 -1.36 1.34 -5.03
CA ALA A 31 -1.61 1.52 -3.60
C ALA A 31 -0.57 0.76 -2.76
N SER A 32 -0.37 1.27 -1.54
CA SER A 32 0.39 0.60 -0.49
C SER A 32 -0.44 0.55 0.79
N PHE A 33 -0.36 -0.56 1.51
CA PHE A 33 -1.02 -0.74 2.80
C PHE A 33 -0.07 -1.40 3.79
N SER A 34 -0.01 -0.84 4.99
CA SER A 34 0.75 -1.40 6.09
C SER A 34 -0.09 -1.41 7.37
N ALA A 35 0.02 -2.50 8.12
CA ALA A 35 -0.55 -2.65 9.45
C ALA A 35 0.55 -3.11 10.41
N ASN A 36 0.63 -2.43 11.55
CA ASN A 36 1.59 -2.71 12.61
C ASN A 36 0.84 -3.05 13.90
N THR A 37 1.26 -4.13 14.57
CA THR A 37 0.77 -4.51 15.89
C THR A 37 1.99 -4.70 16.79
N ASP A 38 2.03 -3.97 17.90
CA ASP A 38 3.09 -4.04 18.91
C ASP A 38 4.52 -3.94 18.33
N GLY A 39 4.72 -3.04 17.36
CA GLY A 39 6.01 -2.81 16.72
C GLY A 39 6.34 -3.79 15.59
N GLN A 40 5.48 -4.77 15.32
CA GLN A 40 5.66 -5.73 14.22
C GLN A 40 4.75 -5.41 13.03
N ASN A 41 5.33 -5.30 11.84
CA ASN A 41 4.57 -5.16 10.60
C ASN A 41 3.92 -6.50 10.25
N VAL A 42 2.64 -6.64 10.58
CA VAL A 42 1.84 -7.84 10.27
C VAL A 42 1.36 -7.84 8.82
N VAL A 43 1.26 -6.65 8.21
CA VAL A 43 1.04 -6.47 6.77
C VAL A 43 1.93 -5.32 6.28
N ASP A 44 2.61 -5.53 5.16
CA ASP A 44 3.38 -4.51 4.44
C ASP A 44 3.37 -4.87 2.95
N ILE A 45 2.42 -4.32 2.20
CA ILE A 45 2.18 -4.66 0.80
C ILE A 45 2.00 -3.43 -0.09
N TRP A 46 2.37 -3.55 -1.36
CA TRP A 46 2.18 -2.51 -2.38
C TRP A 46 1.99 -3.12 -3.76
N GLY A 47 1.42 -2.38 -4.71
CA GLY A 47 1.23 -2.89 -6.06
C GLY A 47 0.77 -1.88 -7.10
N ASP A 48 0.70 -2.38 -8.33
CA ASP A 48 0.36 -1.66 -9.57
C ASP A 48 1.34 -0.50 -9.89
N HIS A 49 0.89 0.73 -10.11
CA HIS A 49 1.74 1.82 -10.64
C HIS A 49 1.83 3.05 -9.74
N ALA A 50 2.99 3.71 -9.79
CA ALA A 50 3.29 4.92 -9.01
C ALA A 50 2.80 6.22 -9.67
N ASP A 51 2.27 6.16 -10.89
CA ASP A 51 1.85 7.30 -11.69
C ASP A 51 0.55 7.03 -12.44
N THR A 52 -0.23 8.10 -12.67
CA THR A 52 -1.53 8.02 -13.35
C THR A 52 -1.43 7.51 -14.79
N ASN A 53 -0.29 7.71 -15.45
CA ASN A 53 -0.05 7.23 -16.80
C ASN A 53 0.33 5.73 -16.83
N ARG A 54 0.44 5.08 -15.67
CA ARG A 54 0.80 3.67 -15.51
C ARG A 54 2.12 3.32 -16.21
N THR A 55 3.10 4.21 -16.13
CA THR A 55 4.41 4.04 -16.78
C THR A 55 5.49 3.54 -15.83
N ARG A 56 5.32 3.77 -14.52
CA ARG A 56 6.27 3.40 -13.48
C ARG A 56 5.62 2.42 -12.51
N PRO A 57 6.19 1.22 -12.30
CA PRO A 57 5.67 0.29 -11.31
C PRO A 57 5.82 0.85 -9.90
N TRP A 58 4.96 0.42 -8.98
CA TRP A 58 5.10 0.73 -7.57
C TRP A 58 6.22 -0.09 -6.94
N GLU A 59 7.19 0.58 -6.32
CA GLU A 59 8.30 -0.03 -5.59
C GLU A 59 8.14 0.16 -4.07
N LYS A 60 8.85 -0.66 -3.27
CA LYS A 60 8.78 -0.64 -1.81
C LYS A 60 8.92 0.76 -1.20
N ASN A 61 9.82 1.58 -1.74
CA ASN A 61 10.16 2.89 -1.21
C ASN A 61 9.49 4.04 -1.98
N ASN A 62 8.41 3.78 -2.70
CA ASN A 62 7.69 4.82 -3.42
C ASN A 62 7.06 5.83 -2.44
N ILE A 63 7.33 7.11 -2.62
CA ILE A 63 6.85 8.19 -1.75
C ILE A 63 5.62 8.84 -2.38
N THR A 64 4.52 8.88 -1.64
CA THR A 64 3.29 9.56 -2.05
C THR A 64 2.94 10.69 -1.11
N GLY A 65 2.24 11.71 -1.63
CA GLY A 65 1.79 12.83 -0.82
C GLY A 65 0.63 12.42 0.08
N ILE A 66 0.85 12.32 1.38
CA ILE A 66 -0.17 11.91 2.37
C ILE A 66 -1.13 13.04 2.81
N ARG A 67 -0.97 14.25 2.23
CA ARG A 67 -1.85 15.43 2.41
C ARG A 67 -2.17 15.70 3.89
N SER A 68 -3.45 15.74 4.26
CA SER A 68 -3.90 16.07 5.62
C SER A 68 -3.43 15.10 6.68
N SER A 69 -3.06 13.86 6.33
CA SER A 69 -2.53 12.88 7.28
C SER A 69 -1.21 13.35 7.91
N MET A 70 -0.46 14.22 7.24
CA MET A 70 0.75 14.84 7.79
C MET A 70 0.47 15.65 9.08
N LYS A 71 -0.77 16.14 9.26
CA LYS A 71 -1.17 16.89 10.47
C LYS A 71 -1.03 16.05 11.74
N VAL A 72 -1.29 14.74 11.65
CA VAL A 72 -1.14 13.83 12.80
C VAL A 72 0.31 13.78 13.24
N VAL A 73 1.26 13.72 12.30
CA VAL A 73 2.70 13.70 12.59
C VAL A 73 3.14 15.00 13.27
N THR A 74 2.68 16.16 12.79
CA THR A 74 3.02 17.46 13.40
C THR A 74 2.47 17.65 14.81
N TYR A 75 1.46 16.87 15.22
CA TYR A 75 0.93 16.91 16.58
C TYR A 75 1.79 16.12 17.59
N LEU A 76 2.64 15.22 17.09
CA LEU A 76 3.49 14.35 17.93
C LEU A 76 4.79 15.02 18.41
N THR A 77 5.09 16.21 17.88
CA THR A 77 6.27 17.01 18.19
C THR A 77 5.89 18.25 18.98
#